data_AF-A0A7J9Q3R6-F1
#
_entry.id   AF-A0A7J9Q3R6-F1
#
_cell.length_a   1.000
_cell.length_b   1.000
_cell.length_c   1.000
_cell.angle_alpha   90.00
_cell.angle_beta   90.00
_cell.angle_gamma   90.00
#
_symmetry.space_group_name_H-M   'P 1'
#
loop_
_entity.id
_entity.type
_entity.pdbx_description
1 polymer ?
#
loop_
_entity_poly.entity_id
_entity_poly.type
_entity_poly.pdbx_seq_one_letter_code
_entity_poly.pdbx_strand_id
1 'polypeptide(L)'
;MKKTSWSLNKTEVRLLQTLKGRYLPLSELASELSKSANRVSETVNHLETMGLVRKEKKGIYKLVFIPKTSLGESLSLLITEQPMLNLETLFSGSGLVMLPLLLKPGYSAKELTERTSLSTRTVKGLLPRWKRMGVLLQEKTNYQLNPRFKLLAEFLRKFNEHKNLSIMKENYPEAVIVWQWRDEFLFSIDKTLNDPNALPAGLTRLDELNTSLAHTQQYYYYGYADTEVSEEEAFMQALYVDSYNPRIKNLISERLRELDSATFFNYAGKYAKKTAIKDLVKK
;
A
#
# COMPACT_ATOMS: atom_id res chain seq x y z
N MET A 1 11.20 19.25 -1.48
CA MET A 1 10.77 18.38 -0.35
C MET A 1 11.47 17.04 -0.46
N LYS A 2 11.99 16.47 0.64
CA LYS A 2 12.66 15.16 0.61
C LYS A 2 11.59 14.07 0.55
N LYS A 3 11.39 13.47 -0.62
CA LYS A 3 10.52 12.30 -0.81
C LYS A 3 10.95 11.21 0.17
N THR A 4 10.10 10.85 1.12
CA THR A 4 10.39 9.77 2.08
C THR A 4 10.65 8.48 1.29
N SER A 5 11.82 7.90 1.50
CA SER A 5 12.20 6.64 0.85
C SER A 5 11.50 5.49 1.58
N TRP A 6 10.49 4.88 0.96
CA TRP A 6 9.77 3.73 1.52
C TRP A 6 10.54 2.39 1.35
N SER A 7 11.87 2.44 1.47
CA SER A 7 12.77 1.28 1.35
C SER A 7 13.67 1.19 2.58
N LEU A 8 13.96 -0.03 3.02
CA LEU A 8 14.83 -0.26 4.17
C LEU A 8 16.19 -0.76 3.72
N ASN A 9 17.25 -0.42 4.44
CA ASN A 9 18.55 -1.06 4.33
C ASN A 9 18.69 -2.18 5.37
N LYS A 10 19.74 -3.02 5.25
CA LYS A 10 19.94 -4.15 6.17
C LYS A 10 20.13 -3.72 7.63
N THR A 11 20.79 -2.59 7.86
CA THR A 11 21.00 -2.06 9.22
C THR A 11 19.69 -1.63 9.87
N GLU A 12 18.79 -1.03 9.11
CA GLU A 12 17.45 -0.67 9.57
C GLU A 12 16.63 -1.89 9.97
N VAL A 13 16.63 -2.93 9.14
CA VAL A 13 15.92 -4.18 9.47
C VAL A 13 16.50 -4.84 10.71
N ARG A 14 17.84 -4.87 10.84
CA ARG A 14 18.51 -5.37 12.06
C ARG A 14 18.12 -4.57 13.29
N LEU A 15 18.07 -3.24 13.19
CA LEU A 15 17.66 -2.39 14.30
C LEU A 15 16.25 -2.76 14.78
N LEU A 16 15.29 -2.92 13.88
CA LEU A 16 13.93 -3.35 14.22
C LEU A 16 13.94 -4.72 14.93
N GLN A 17 14.72 -5.68 14.43
CA GLN A 17 14.90 -6.99 15.03
C GLN A 17 15.67 -6.97 16.36
N THR A 18 16.50 -5.96 16.60
CA THR A 18 17.19 -5.77 17.89
C THR A 18 16.22 -5.27 18.95
N LEU A 19 15.27 -4.39 18.58
CA LEU A 19 14.29 -3.87 19.52
C LEU A 19 13.46 -4.99 20.13
N LYS A 20 12.87 -5.92 19.36
CA LYS A 20 12.10 -7.09 19.88
C LYS A 20 11.12 -6.71 21.01
N GLY A 21 10.44 -5.56 20.88
CA GLY A 21 9.51 -5.04 21.89
C GLY A 21 10.15 -4.38 23.13
N ARG A 22 11.48 -4.27 23.18
CA ARG A 22 12.26 -3.54 24.19
C ARG A 22 12.34 -2.06 23.87
N TYR A 23 12.63 -1.27 24.91
CA TYR A 23 12.97 0.15 24.83
C TYR A 23 14.48 0.26 25.04
N LEU A 24 15.23 0.64 24.01
CA LEU A 24 16.69 0.66 24.07
C LEU A 24 17.23 2.08 23.86
N PRO A 25 18.23 2.53 24.65
CA PRO A 25 18.92 3.77 24.38
C PRO A 25 19.73 3.68 23.09
N LEU A 26 19.94 4.82 22.41
CA LEU A 26 20.74 4.90 21.18
C LEU A 26 22.16 4.33 21.34
N SER A 27 22.77 4.48 22.52
CA SER A 27 24.11 3.95 22.81
C SER A 27 24.15 2.42 22.84
N GLU A 28 23.11 1.79 23.39
CA GLU A 28 22.99 0.33 23.43
C GLU A 28 22.72 -0.23 22.04
N LEU A 29 21.83 0.43 21.25
CA LEU A 29 21.63 0.10 19.85
C LEU A 29 22.91 0.21 19.02
N ALA A 30 23.73 1.23 19.27
CA ALA A 30 25.04 1.39 18.62
C ALA A 30 26.00 0.24 18.95
N SER A 31 26.01 -0.18 20.22
CA SER A 31 26.80 -1.32 20.69
C SER A 31 26.32 -2.64 20.07
N GLU A 32 25.02 -2.96 20.17
CA GLU A 32 24.46 -4.22 19.66
C GLU A 32 24.58 -4.36 18.13
N LEU A 33 24.49 -3.25 17.39
CA LEU A 33 24.62 -3.25 15.93
C LEU A 33 26.08 -3.15 15.45
N SER A 34 27.03 -2.94 16.36
CA SER A 34 28.43 -2.60 16.05
C SER A 34 28.52 -1.44 15.04
N LYS A 35 27.81 -0.35 15.31
CA LYS A 35 27.76 0.88 14.49
C LYS A 35 28.05 2.12 15.31
N SER A 36 28.49 3.19 14.65
CA SER A 36 28.66 4.48 15.31
C SER A 36 27.32 5.06 15.76
N ALA A 37 27.33 5.83 16.85
CA ALA A 37 26.15 6.51 17.37
C ALA A 37 25.48 7.41 16.32
N ASN A 38 26.28 8.10 15.50
CA ASN A 38 25.75 8.92 14.41
C ASN A 38 24.97 8.06 13.39
N ARG A 39 25.53 6.91 12.98
CA ARG A 39 24.89 6.03 12.01
C ARG A 39 23.58 5.43 12.53
N VAL A 40 23.55 5.05 13.81
CA VAL A 40 22.30 4.59 14.45
C VAL A 40 21.29 5.71 14.56
N SER A 41 21.70 6.93 14.91
CA SER A 41 20.79 8.08 14.96
C SER A 41 20.15 8.37 13.60
N GLU A 42 20.91 8.36 12.50
CA GLU A 42 20.39 8.49 11.14
C GLU A 42 19.37 7.38 10.81
N THR A 43 19.71 6.14 11.13
CA THR A 43 18.87 4.94 10.93
C THR A 43 17.54 5.09 11.68
N VAL A 44 17.59 5.53 12.94
CA VAL A 44 16.40 5.75 13.77
C VAL A 44 15.54 6.89 13.23
N ASN A 45 16.15 7.98 12.76
CA ASN A 45 15.39 9.10 12.17
C ASN A 45 14.63 8.68 10.91
N HIS A 46 15.24 7.84 10.06
CA HIS A 46 14.56 7.34 8.87
C HIS A 46 13.41 6.39 9.23
N LEU A 47 13.65 5.44 10.14
CA LEU A 47 12.62 4.52 10.63
C LEU A 47 11.46 5.25 11.34
N GLU A 48 11.74 6.34 12.05
CA GLU A 48 10.72 7.17 12.70
C GLU A 48 9.87 7.90 11.66
N THR A 49 10.49 8.40 10.59
CA THR A 49 9.76 9.02 9.46
C THR A 49 8.82 8.01 8.78
N MET A 50 9.22 6.74 8.73
CA MET A 50 8.37 5.64 8.23
C MET A 50 7.33 5.13 9.25
N GLY A 51 7.30 5.70 10.46
CA GLY A 51 6.38 5.29 11.53
C GLY A 51 6.69 3.94 12.18
N LEU A 52 7.84 3.33 11.89
CA LEU A 52 8.22 2.00 12.38
C LEU A 52 8.84 2.02 13.78
N VAL A 53 9.41 3.16 14.19
CA VAL A 53 9.94 3.39 15.54
C VAL A 53 9.52 4.76 16.05
N ARG A 54 9.65 4.98 17.36
CA ARG A 54 9.60 6.31 17.98
C ARG A 54 10.77 6.50 18.94
N LYS A 55 11.15 7.77 19.13
CA LYS A 55 12.04 8.19 20.21
C LYS A 55 11.24 8.80 21.36
N GLU A 56 11.65 8.50 22.58
CA GLU A 56 11.20 9.18 23.79
C GLU A 56 12.42 9.63 24.61
N LYS A 57 12.37 10.87 25.12
CA LYS A 57 13.43 11.39 25.99
C LYS A 57 13.10 11.02 27.44
N LYS A 58 13.96 10.22 28.06
CA LYS A 58 13.87 9.86 29.48
C LYS A 58 15.11 10.36 30.20
N GLY A 59 15.00 11.53 30.84
CA GLY A 59 16.13 12.24 31.44
C GLY A 59 17.16 12.65 30.38
N ILE A 60 18.39 12.14 30.51
CA ILE A 60 19.49 12.39 29.56
C ILE A 60 19.51 11.42 28.38
N TYR A 61 18.74 10.33 28.43
CA TYR A 61 18.74 9.29 27.41
C TYR A 61 17.60 9.47 26.41
N LYS A 62 17.86 9.08 25.16
CA LYS A 62 16.83 8.91 24.11
C LYS A 62 16.58 7.42 23.94
N LEU A 63 15.42 6.96 24.37
CA LEU A 63 14.95 5.60 24.21
C LEU A 63 14.28 5.44 22.85
N VAL A 64 14.53 4.32 22.19
CA VAL A 64 13.97 3.95 20.89
C VAL A 64 13.16 2.68 21.09
N PHE A 65 11.96 2.65 20.51
CA PHE A 65 11.04 1.51 20.62
C PHE A 65 10.11 1.44 19.40
N ILE A 66 9.49 0.27 19.18
CA ILE A 66 8.42 0.10 18.20
C ILE A 66 7.12 0.62 18.83
N PRO A 67 6.42 1.62 18.24
CA PRO A 67 5.26 2.24 18.86
C PRO A 67 4.04 1.32 18.86
N LYS A 68 3.17 1.46 19.87
CA LYS A 68 1.86 0.76 19.96
C LYS A 68 0.83 1.38 19.00
N THR A 69 1.10 1.23 17.71
CA THR A 69 0.19 1.57 16.61
C THR A 69 -0.11 0.30 15.83
N SER A 70 -1.15 0.29 14.98
CA SER A 70 -1.48 -0.90 14.19
C SER A 70 -0.29 -1.42 13.36
N LEU A 71 0.50 -0.52 12.76
CA LEU A 71 1.75 -0.89 12.07
C LEU A 71 2.79 -1.48 13.03
N GLY A 72 3.09 -0.78 14.12
CA GLY A 72 4.10 -1.22 15.08
C GLY A 72 3.76 -2.54 15.77
N GLU A 73 2.49 -2.76 16.13
CA GLU A 73 2.02 -4.02 16.72
C GLU A 73 2.15 -5.18 15.72
N SER A 74 1.74 -4.99 14.46
CA SER A 74 1.90 -6.01 13.41
C SER A 74 3.38 -6.35 13.16
N LEU A 75 4.28 -5.36 13.24
CA LEU A 75 5.73 -5.55 13.12
C LEU A 75 6.29 -6.32 14.32
N SER A 76 5.94 -5.92 15.55
CA SER A 76 6.40 -6.58 16.76
C SER A 76 5.95 -8.04 16.80
N LEU A 77 4.70 -8.31 16.41
CA LEU A 77 4.16 -9.67 16.31
C LEU A 77 4.92 -10.49 15.26
N LEU A 78 5.19 -9.92 14.07
CA LEU A 78 5.98 -10.58 13.03
C LEU A 78 7.40 -10.94 13.50
N ILE A 79 8.08 -10.02 14.18
CA ILE A 79 9.44 -10.23 14.68
C ILE A 79 9.49 -11.30 15.78
N THR A 80 8.48 -11.32 16.65
CA THR A 80 8.45 -12.20 17.83
C THR A 80 8.01 -13.61 17.49
N GLU A 81 6.95 -13.75 16.67
CA GLU A 81 6.35 -15.05 16.35
C GLU A 81 7.01 -15.76 15.14
N GLN A 82 7.75 -15.02 14.30
CA GLN A 82 8.43 -15.59 13.13
C GLN A 82 9.94 -15.25 13.12
N PRO A 83 10.70 -15.57 14.18
CA PRO A 83 12.10 -15.16 14.29
C PRO A 83 13.01 -15.81 13.24
N MET A 84 12.63 -16.99 12.73
CA MET A 84 13.36 -17.70 11.67
C MET A 84 13.13 -17.11 10.28
N LEU A 85 12.14 -16.22 10.13
CA LEU A 85 11.91 -15.53 8.87
C LEU A 85 13.01 -14.50 8.65
N ASN A 86 13.77 -14.65 7.57
CA ASN A 86 14.87 -13.74 7.26
C ASN A 86 14.34 -12.38 6.76
N LEU A 87 13.95 -11.50 7.70
CA LEU A 87 13.40 -10.19 7.41
C LEU A 87 14.40 -9.30 6.68
N GLU A 88 15.71 -9.41 6.96
CA GLU A 88 16.73 -8.68 6.22
C GLU A 88 16.65 -8.97 4.72
N THR A 89 16.44 -10.24 4.35
CA THR A 89 16.27 -10.66 2.95
C THR A 89 14.97 -10.17 2.33
N LEU A 90 13.92 -10.06 3.14
CA LEU A 90 12.58 -9.70 2.67
C LEU A 90 12.40 -8.20 2.53
N PHE A 91 12.88 -7.42 3.49
CA PHE A 91 12.56 -6.00 3.61
C PHE A 91 13.64 -5.09 3.06
N SER A 92 14.90 -5.53 3.00
CA SER A 92 15.98 -4.67 2.53
C SER A 92 15.91 -4.39 1.02
N GLY A 93 16.42 -3.21 0.63
CA GLY A 93 16.34 -2.68 -0.72
C GLY A 93 14.89 -2.50 -1.16
N SER A 94 14.57 -3.03 -2.34
CA SER A 94 13.23 -2.94 -2.94
C SER A 94 12.20 -3.92 -2.35
N GLY A 95 12.54 -4.57 -1.23
CA GLY A 95 11.71 -5.58 -0.60
C GLY A 95 10.32 -5.11 -0.21
N LEU A 96 10.24 -4.04 0.59
CA LEU A 96 8.97 -3.44 1.01
C LEU A 96 8.23 -2.69 -0.09
N VAL A 97 8.89 -2.39 -1.21
CA VAL A 97 8.24 -1.84 -2.40
C VAL A 97 7.46 -2.93 -3.14
N MET A 98 8.03 -4.13 -3.22
CA MET A 98 7.50 -5.22 -4.05
C MET A 98 6.63 -6.23 -3.30
N LEU A 99 6.96 -6.57 -2.05
CA LEU A 99 6.23 -7.57 -1.26
C LEU A 99 4.74 -7.27 -1.09
N PRO A 100 4.30 -6.02 -0.82
CA PRO A 100 2.87 -5.75 -0.70
C PRO A 100 2.08 -5.99 -1.98
N LEU A 101 2.71 -5.83 -3.15
CA LEU A 101 2.10 -6.14 -4.45
C LEU A 101 1.82 -7.64 -4.63
N LEU A 102 2.50 -8.49 -3.86
CA LEU A 102 2.34 -9.94 -3.91
C LEU A 102 1.23 -10.43 -2.97
N LEU A 103 0.56 -9.57 -2.20
CA LEU A 103 -0.71 -9.92 -1.55
C LEU A 103 -1.70 -10.42 -2.63
N LYS A 104 -2.64 -11.31 -2.31
CA LYS A 104 -3.57 -11.85 -3.32
C LYS A 104 -4.53 -10.78 -3.87
N PRO A 105 -4.80 -10.71 -5.20
CA PRO A 105 -4.21 -11.52 -6.27
C PRO A 105 -2.75 -11.14 -6.59
N GLY A 106 -1.91 -12.14 -6.85
CA GLY A 106 -0.50 -11.92 -7.20
C GLY A 106 -0.27 -11.37 -8.61
N TYR A 107 0.95 -10.95 -8.90
CA TYR A 107 1.37 -10.39 -10.19
C TYR A 107 2.52 -11.17 -10.83
N SER A 108 2.61 -11.08 -12.14
CA SER A 108 3.76 -11.54 -12.91
C SER A 108 4.98 -10.63 -12.72
N ALA A 109 6.17 -11.14 -13.09
CA ALA A 109 7.40 -10.34 -13.04
C ALA A 109 7.33 -9.09 -13.95
N LYS A 110 6.60 -9.16 -15.07
CA LYS A 110 6.44 -8.02 -15.99
C LYS A 110 5.61 -6.92 -15.33
N GLU A 111 4.44 -7.26 -14.81
CA GLU A 111 3.54 -6.32 -14.12
C GLU A 111 4.23 -5.70 -12.88
N LEU A 112 5.03 -6.48 -12.15
CA LEU A 112 5.80 -5.94 -11.01
C LEU A 112 6.86 -4.93 -11.45
N THR A 113 7.52 -5.16 -12.59
CA THR A 113 8.51 -4.23 -13.16
C THR A 113 7.84 -2.92 -13.54
N GLU A 114 6.68 -3.00 -14.20
CA GLU A 114 5.88 -1.84 -14.62
C GLU A 114 5.38 -1.04 -13.42
N ARG A 115 4.72 -1.70 -12.45
CA ARG A 115 4.13 -1.05 -11.27
C ARG A 115 5.15 -0.43 -10.31
N THR A 116 6.32 -1.04 -10.16
CA THR A 116 7.33 -0.56 -9.20
C THR A 116 8.40 0.33 -9.82
N SER A 117 8.43 0.44 -11.16
CA SER A 117 9.52 1.03 -11.93
C SER A 117 10.91 0.44 -11.60
N LEU A 118 10.97 -0.76 -11.01
CA LEU A 118 12.22 -1.46 -10.73
C LEU A 118 12.74 -2.12 -11.99
N SER A 119 14.06 -2.28 -12.10
CA SER A 119 14.63 -3.02 -13.23
C SER A 119 14.18 -4.49 -13.23
N THR A 120 14.01 -5.05 -14.43
CA THR A 120 13.74 -6.49 -14.62
C THR A 120 14.75 -7.37 -13.88
N ARG A 121 16.02 -6.94 -13.82
CA ARG A 121 17.09 -7.63 -13.08
C ARG A 121 16.80 -7.66 -11.58
N THR A 122 16.37 -6.56 -10.99
CA THR A 122 16.00 -6.47 -9.57
C THR A 122 14.83 -7.40 -9.26
N VAL A 123 13.74 -7.29 -10.02
CA VAL A 123 12.53 -8.11 -9.87
C VAL A 123 12.86 -9.60 -10.01
N LYS A 124 13.55 -9.99 -11.08
CA LYS A 124 13.96 -11.40 -11.30
C LYS A 124 15.03 -11.89 -10.32
N GLY A 125 15.74 -11.00 -9.63
CA GLY A 125 16.64 -11.38 -8.54
C GLY A 125 15.92 -11.69 -7.22
N LEU A 126 14.87 -10.93 -6.90
CA LEU A 126 14.11 -11.07 -5.66
C LEU A 126 13.16 -12.27 -5.67
N LEU A 127 12.38 -12.45 -6.75
CA LEU A 127 11.33 -13.48 -6.82
C LEU A 127 11.84 -14.91 -6.56
N PRO A 128 12.92 -15.40 -7.22
CA PRO A 128 13.42 -16.75 -6.97
C PRO A 128 13.97 -16.92 -5.55
N ARG A 129 14.53 -15.85 -4.96
CA ARG A 129 15.04 -15.88 -3.59
C ARG A 129 13.89 -16.07 -2.60
N TRP A 130 12.84 -15.27 -2.72
CA TRP A 130 11.66 -15.38 -1.85
C TRP A 130 10.87 -16.69 -2.10
N LYS A 131 10.86 -17.19 -3.34
CA LYS A 131 10.32 -18.53 -3.66
C LYS A 131 11.11 -19.65 -2.98
N ARG A 132 12.46 -19.62 -3.00
CA ARG A 132 13.29 -20.61 -2.30
C ARG A 132 13.08 -20.60 -0.78
N MET A 133 12.76 -19.45 -0.20
CA MET A 133 12.35 -19.33 1.21
C MET A 133 10.91 -19.85 1.46
N GLY A 134 10.19 -20.23 0.41
CA GLY A 134 8.78 -20.62 0.43
C GLY A 134 7.81 -19.50 0.76
N VAL A 135 8.29 -18.24 0.77
CA VAL A 135 7.48 -17.03 1.05
C VAL A 135 6.50 -16.75 -0.08
N LEU A 136 6.86 -17.13 -1.30
CA LEU A 136 6.00 -16.98 -2.47
C LEU A 136 5.56 -18.33 -3.02
N LEU A 137 4.33 -18.35 -3.54
CA LEU A 137 3.83 -19.35 -4.46
C LEU A 137 3.87 -18.77 -5.88
N GLN A 138 4.07 -19.62 -6.87
CA GLN A 138 4.00 -19.26 -8.28
C GLN A 138 2.91 -20.09 -8.94
N GLU A 139 1.91 -19.42 -9.51
CA GLU A 139 0.85 -20.03 -10.30
C GLU A 139 0.96 -19.49 -11.73
N LYS A 140 1.27 -20.37 -12.70
CA LYS A 140 1.64 -19.97 -14.07
C LYS A 140 2.77 -18.91 -14.04
N THR A 141 2.47 -17.69 -14.49
CA THR A 141 3.39 -16.55 -14.55
C THR A 141 3.33 -15.68 -13.31
N ASN A 142 2.32 -15.85 -12.44
CA ASN A 142 2.02 -14.92 -11.37
C ASN A 142 2.60 -15.41 -10.04
N TYR A 143 3.15 -14.47 -9.29
CA TYR A 143 3.71 -14.69 -7.96
C TYR A 143 2.77 -14.11 -6.93
N GLN A 144 2.51 -14.86 -5.87
CA GLN A 144 1.70 -14.43 -4.75
C GLN A 144 2.33 -14.84 -3.43
N LEU A 145 2.06 -14.08 -2.37
CA LEU A 145 2.46 -14.39 -1.02
C LEU A 145 1.81 -15.72 -0.60
N ASN A 146 2.61 -16.61 -0.07
CA ASN A 146 2.15 -17.90 0.43
C ASN A 146 1.22 -17.66 1.64
N PRO A 147 -0.05 -18.14 1.61
CA PRO A 147 -1.03 -17.91 2.67
C PRO A 147 -0.59 -18.37 4.07
N ARG A 148 0.43 -19.24 4.18
CA ARG A 148 1.00 -19.63 5.47
C ARG A 148 1.65 -18.47 6.23
N PHE A 149 2.10 -17.43 5.54
CA PHE A 149 2.73 -16.25 6.14
C PHE A 149 1.70 -15.16 6.48
N LYS A 150 0.73 -15.50 7.34
CA LYS A 150 -0.37 -14.59 7.73
C LYS A 150 0.13 -13.30 8.39
N LEU A 151 1.08 -13.41 9.33
CA LEU A 151 1.64 -12.26 10.04
C LEU A 151 2.42 -11.31 9.11
N LEU A 152 3.17 -11.87 8.17
CA LEU A 152 3.82 -11.06 7.12
C LEU A 152 2.77 -10.38 6.24
N ALA A 153 1.71 -11.08 5.84
CA ALA A 153 0.64 -10.50 5.04
C ALA A 153 -0.05 -9.34 5.76
N GLU A 154 -0.31 -9.49 7.06
CA GLU A 154 -0.90 -8.46 7.92
C GLU A 154 0.02 -7.25 8.05
N PHE A 155 1.31 -7.46 8.37
CA PHE A 155 2.30 -6.39 8.42
C PHE A 155 2.36 -5.62 7.09
N LEU A 156 2.41 -6.31 5.95
CA LEU A 156 2.48 -5.66 4.63
C LEU A 156 1.22 -4.82 4.33
N ARG A 157 0.03 -5.26 4.79
CA ARG A 157 -1.20 -4.45 4.70
C ARG A 157 -1.09 -3.20 5.56
N LYS A 158 -0.72 -3.35 6.84
CA LYS A 158 -0.58 -2.21 7.76
C LYS A 158 0.51 -1.22 7.34
N PHE A 159 1.60 -1.73 6.76
CA PHE A 159 2.66 -0.93 6.19
C PHE A 159 2.14 -0.07 5.04
N ASN A 160 1.37 -0.66 4.11
CA ASN A 160 0.81 0.09 3.00
C ASN A 160 -0.30 1.05 3.41
N GLU A 161 -1.16 0.67 4.36
CA GLU A 161 -2.16 1.58 4.92
C GLU A 161 -1.49 2.83 5.52
N HIS A 162 -0.41 2.64 6.28
CA HIS A 162 0.38 3.74 6.83
C HIS A 162 1.07 4.56 5.74
N LYS A 163 1.69 3.89 4.75
CA LYS A 163 2.36 4.55 3.63
C LYS A 163 1.40 5.43 2.83
N ASN A 164 0.24 4.91 2.45
CA ASN A 164 -0.76 5.63 1.68
C ASN A 164 -1.29 6.82 2.46
N LEU A 165 -1.57 6.65 3.76
CA LEU A 165 -1.99 7.74 4.63
C LEU A 165 -0.92 8.83 4.73
N SER A 166 0.35 8.46 4.87
CA SER A 166 1.46 9.40 4.95
C SER A 166 1.67 10.15 3.63
N ILE A 167 1.62 9.45 2.49
CA ILE A 167 1.68 10.08 1.15
C ILE A 167 0.51 11.05 0.96
N MET A 168 -0.71 10.62 1.28
CA MET A 168 -1.90 11.46 1.16
C MET A 168 -1.78 12.70 2.04
N LYS A 169 -1.43 12.57 3.32
CA LYS A 169 -1.32 13.72 4.23
C LYS A 169 -0.20 14.69 3.86
N GLU A 170 0.89 14.19 3.26
CA GLU A 170 2.01 15.03 2.81
C GLU A 170 1.62 15.90 1.61
N ASN A 171 0.83 15.38 0.68
CA ASN A 171 0.47 16.08 -0.56
C ASN A 171 -0.90 16.77 -0.48
N TYR A 172 -1.84 16.19 0.26
CA TYR A 172 -3.25 16.61 0.37
C TYR A 172 -3.73 16.55 1.84
N PRO A 173 -3.31 17.47 2.71
CA PRO A 173 -3.58 17.41 4.15
C PRO A 173 -5.08 17.36 4.54
N GLU A 174 -5.94 17.94 3.71
CA GLU A 174 -7.40 18.02 3.90
C GLU A 174 -8.15 16.82 3.30
N ALA A 175 -7.46 15.96 2.55
CA ALA A 175 -8.07 14.81 1.91
C ALA A 175 -8.37 13.67 2.89
N VAL A 176 -9.32 12.82 2.50
CA VAL A 176 -9.71 11.61 3.24
C VAL A 176 -9.64 10.41 2.30
N ILE A 177 -8.88 9.38 2.69
CA ILE A 177 -8.87 8.10 1.96
C ILE A 177 -10.23 7.42 2.15
N VAL A 178 -10.92 7.16 1.04
CA VAL A 178 -12.23 6.47 1.02
C VAL A 178 -12.10 5.00 0.60
N TRP A 179 -11.06 4.66 -0.16
CA TRP A 179 -10.70 3.28 -0.50
C TRP A 179 -9.20 3.17 -0.65
N GLN A 180 -8.63 2.03 -0.30
CA GLN A 180 -7.22 1.75 -0.55
C GLN A 180 -6.97 0.27 -0.76
N TRP A 181 -6.00 -0.01 -1.62
CA TRP A 181 -5.50 -1.35 -1.84
C TRP A 181 -4.05 -1.31 -2.28
N ARG A 182 -3.18 -1.93 -1.47
CA ARG A 182 -1.73 -1.96 -1.69
C ARG A 182 -1.16 -0.55 -1.82
N ASP A 183 -0.59 -0.21 -2.97
CA ASP A 183 0.02 1.07 -3.31
C ASP A 183 -0.94 2.05 -3.98
N GLU A 184 -2.21 1.67 -4.12
CA GLU A 184 -3.27 2.48 -4.72
C GLU A 184 -4.26 2.95 -3.67
N PHE A 185 -4.78 4.16 -3.83
CA PHE A 185 -5.88 4.65 -3.00
C PHE A 185 -6.75 5.67 -3.73
N LEU A 186 -8.03 5.67 -3.36
CA LEU A 186 -9.04 6.66 -3.73
C LEU A 186 -9.25 7.57 -2.54
N PHE A 187 -9.26 8.88 -2.76
CA PHE A 187 -9.48 9.86 -1.72
C PHE A 187 -10.48 10.93 -2.17
N SER A 188 -11.15 11.52 -1.18
CA SER A 188 -12.04 12.67 -1.37
C SER A 188 -11.43 13.95 -0.83
N ILE A 189 -11.72 15.08 -1.46
CA ILE A 189 -11.33 16.42 -1.04
C ILE A 189 -12.38 17.44 -1.50
N ASP A 190 -12.48 18.59 -0.82
CA ASP A 190 -13.50 19.62 -1.06
C ASP A 190 -13.16 20.62 -2.19
N LYS A 191 -12.04 20.40 -2.89
CA LYS A 191 -11.56 21.29 -3.96
C LYS A 191 -11.05 20.53 -5.17
N THR A 192 -11.08 21.18 -6.32
CA THR A 192 -10.46 20.64 -7.54
C THR A 192 -8.94 20.69 -7.42
N LEU A 193 -8.28 19.59 -7.78
CA LEU A 193 -6.83 19.45 -7.84
C LEU A 193 -6.34 19.57 -9.28
N ASN A 194 -5.13 20.12 -9.42
CA ASN A 194 -4.37 20.14 -10.66
C ASN A 194 -3.00 19.49 -10.41
N ASP A 195 -3.00 18.20 -10.05
CA ASP A 195 -1.80 17.40 -9.82
C ASP A 195 -1.84 16.16 -10.73
N PRO A 196 -0.84 15.94 -11.59
CA PRO A 196 -0.80 14.79 -12.49
C PRO A 196 -0.74 13.43 -11.76
N ASN A 197 -0.39 13.40 -10.48
CA ASN A 197 -0.39 12.17 -9.67
C ASN A 197 -1.76 11.89 -9.01
N ALA A 198 -2.72 12.81 -9.08
CA ALA A 198 -4.08 12.65 -8.58
C ALA A 198 -5.05 12.65 -9.76
N LEU A 199 -5.36 11.46 -10.25
CA LEU A 199 -6.26 11.30 -11.39
C LEU A 199 -7.71 11.53 -10.95
N PRO A 200 -8.50 12.34 -11.68
CA PRO A 200 -9.95 12.43 -11.48
C PRO A 200 -10.55 11.03 -11.45
N ALA A 201 -11.41 10.77 -10.45
CA ALA A 201 -11.92 9.43 -10.16
C ALA A 201 -13.37 9.48 -9.70
N GLY A 202 -14.04 8.32 -9.67
CA GLY A 202 -15.42 8.20 -9.20
C GLY A 202 -16.36 9.23 -9.83
N LEU A 203 -17.09 9.96 -8.98
CA LEU A 203 -18.05 10.98 -9.43
C LEU A 203 -17.38 12.16 -10.17
N THR A 204 -16.16 12.56 -9.77
CA THR A 204 -15.43 13.64 -10.47
C THR A 204 -15.09 13.25 -11.90
N ARG A 205 -14.62 12.01 -12.13
CA ARG A 205 -14.36 11.51 -13.48
C ARG A 205 -15.64 11.39 -14.30
N LEU A 206 -16.72 10.91 -13.68
CA LEU A 206 -18.01 10.79 -14.36
C LEU A 206 -18.62 12.15 -14.74
N ASP A 207 -18.32 13.22 -13.98
CA ASP A 207 -18.71 14.59 -14.33
C ASP A 207 -17.94 15.10 -15.56
N GLU A 208 -16.63 14.83 -15.65
CA GLU A 208 -15.84 15.12 -16.87
C GLU A 208 -16.38 14.38 -18.11
N LEU A 209 -17.00 13.22 -17.91
CA LEU A 209 -17.67 12.43 -18.96
C LEU A 209 -19.14 12.85 -19.19
N ASN A 210 -19.58 13.97 -18.62
CA ASN A 210 -20.91 14.57 -18.78
C ASN A 210 -22.09 13.69 -18.30
N THR A 211 -21.88 12.84 -17.30
CA THR A 211 -22.96 12.00 -16.75
C THR A 211 -23.94 12.74 -15.83
N SER A 212 -23.66 14.01 -15.49
CA SER A 212 -24.55 14.90 -14.70
C SER A 212 -24.94 14.36 -13.32
N LEU A 213 -24.00 13.67 -12.63
CA LEU A 213 -24.20 13.21 -11.27
C LEU A 213 -23.80 14.31 -10.27
N ALA A 214 -24.71 14.71 -9.38
CA ALA A 214 -24.40 15.70 -8.36
C ALA A 214 -23.46 15.12 -7.29
N HIS A 215 -22.39 15.85 -6.95
CA HIS A 215 -21.49 15.53 -5.85
C HIS A 215 -20.96 16.80 -5.17
N THR A 216 -20.76 16.75 -3.85
CA THR A 216 -20.25 17.88 -3.05
C THR A 216 -18.76 17.77 -2.75
N GLN A 217 -18.17 16.60 -3.00
CA GLN A 217 -16.76 16.30 -2.80
C GLN A 217 -16.17 15.90 -4.14
N GLN A 218 -14.89 16.19 -4.33
CA GLN A 218 -14.10 15.75 -5.46
C GLN A 218 -13.38 14.45 -5.10
N TYR A 219 -13.32 13.51 -6.03
CA TYR A 219 -12.70 12.20 -5.84
C TYR A 219 -11.51 12.04 -6.78
N TYR A 220 -10.39 11.61 -6.22
CA TYR A 220 -9.15 11.41 -6.94
C TYR A 220 -8.53 10.06 -6.61
N TYR A 221 -7.91 9.47 -7.61
CA TYR A 221 -7.22 8.20 -7.52
C TYR A 221 -5.71 8.41 -7.63
N TYR A 222 -4.98 7.78 -6.72
CA TYR A 222 -3.52 7.74 -6.71
C TYR A 222 -3.08 6.30 -6.97
N GLY A 223 -2.32 6.07 -8.04
CA GLY A 223 -1.81 4.76 -8.44
C GLY A 223 -0.69 4.87 -9.49
N TYR A 224 0.12 3.83 -9.65
CA TYR A 224 1.37 3.88 -10.43
C TYR A 224 1.24 3.51 -11.91
N ALA A 225 0.11 2.98 -12.37
CA ALA A 225 0.02 2.35 -13.70
C ALA A 225 -0.85 3.10 -14.71
N ASP A 226 -1.73 3.99 -14.26
CA ASP A 226 -2.78 4.56 -15.10
C ASP A 226 -2.48 6.03 -15.40
N THR A 227 -2.75 6.46 -16.63
CA THR A 227 -2.68 7.88 -17.02
C THR A 227 -4.02 8.58 -16.86
N GLU A 228 -5.09 7.80 -16.80
CA GLU A 228 -6.46 8.23 -16.55
C GLU A 228 -7.25 7.09 -15.91
N VAL A 229 -8.34 7.43 -15.22
CA VAL A 229 -9.33 6.45 -14.75
C VAL A 229 -10.34 6.22 -15.87
N SER A 230 -10.52 4.96 -16.27
CA SER A 230 -11.51 4.56 -17.26
C SER A 230 -12.94 4.80 -16.78
N GLU A 231 -13.90 4.90 -17.71
CA GLU A 231 -15.31 5.06 -17.37
C GLU A 231 -15.83 3.88 -16.52
N GLU A 232 -15.42 2.64 -16.86
CA GLU A 232 -15.76 1.43 -16.11
C GLU A 232 -15.28 1.48 -14.66
N GLU A 233 -14.03 1.93 -14.44
CA GLU A 233 -13.48 2.05 -13.10
C GLU A 233 -14.14 3.19 -12.33
N ALA A 234 -14.41 4.33 -12.98
CA ALA A 234 -15.08 5.46 -12.37
C ALA A 234 -16.48 5.09 -11.86
N PHE A 235 -17.25 4.31 -12.63
CA PHE A 235 -18.53 3.76 -12.18
C PHE A 235 -18.38 2.83 -10.96
N MET A 236 -17.36 1.96 -10.94
CA MET A 236 -17.11 1.08 -9.79
C MET A 236 -16.69 1.86 -8.54
N GLN A 237 -15.88 2.90 -8.70
CA GLN A 237 -15.49 3.79 -7.60
C GLN A 237 -16.69 4.58 -7.08
N ALA A 238 -17.53 5.13 -7.97
CA ALA A 238 -18.74 5.85 -7.59
C ALA A 238 -19.72 4.93 -6.83
N LEU A 239 -19.93 3.70 -7.32
CA LEU A 239 -20.75 2.69 -6.64
C LEU A 239 -20.11 2.22 -5.31
N TYR A 240 -18.78 2.23 -5.20
CA TYR A 240 -18.10 1.92 -3.95
C TYR A 240 -18.39 2.98 -2.88
N VAL A 241 -18.22 4.25 -3.24
CA VAL A 241 -18.41 5.39 -2.35
C VAL A 241 -19.89 5.55 -1.97
N ASP A 242 -20.80 5.45 -2.95
CA ASP A 242 -22.24 5.59 -2.74
C ASP A 242 -23.00 4.38 -3.30
N SER A 243 -22.97 3.28 -2.53
CA SER A 243 -23.57 1.99 -2.91
C SER A 243 -25.09 1.99 -3.00
N TYR A 244 -25.75 3.02 -2.47
CA TYR A 244 -27.22 3.08 -2.40
C TYR A 244 -27.81 4.03 -3.43
N ASN A 245 -27.00 4.82 -4.13
CA ASN A 245 -27.48 5.73 -5.15
C ASN A 245 -28.17 4.99 -6.31
N PRO A 246 -29.49 5.16 -6.51
CA PRO A 246 -30.19 4.51 -7.61
C PRO A 246 -29.79 5.09 -8.97
N ARG A 247 -29.36 6.36 -9.05
CA ARG A 247 -28.95 6.97 -10.32
C ARG A 247 -27.67 6.36 -10.86
N ILE A 248 -26.67 6.14 -9.99
CA ILE A 248 -25.43 5.45 -10.37
C ILE A 248 -25.75 4.04 -10.90
N LYS A 249 -26.63 3.31 -10.23
CA LYS A 249 -27.05 1.96 -10.66
C LYS A 249 -27.75 1.97 -12.01
N ASN A 250 -28.64 2.93 -12.25
CA ASN A 250 -29.35 3.07 -13.52
C ASN A 250 -28.38 3.40 -14.66
N LEU A 251 -27.49 4.37 -14.47
CA LEU A 251 -26.46 4.71 -15.46
C LEU A 251 -25.54 3.52 -15.76
N ILE A 252 -25.13 2.78 -14.73
CA ILE A 252 -24.39 1.53 -14.90
C ILE A 252 -25.18 0.54 -15.75
N SER A 253 -26.48 0.35 -15.50
CA SER A 253 -27.30 -0.60 -16.27
C SER A 253 -27.48 -0.20 -17.74
N GLU A 254 -27.57 1.11 -18.02
CA GLU A 254 -27.63 1.65 -19.38
C GLU A 254 -26.30 1.43 -20.11
N ARG A 255 -25.19 1.79 -19.44
CA ARG A 255 -23.83 1.70 -20.00
C ARG A 255 -23.29 0.29 -20.09
N LEU A 256 -23.73 -0.65 -19.25
CA LEU A 256 -23.35 -2.07 -19.30
C LEU A 256 -23.67 -2.73 -20.65
N ARG A 257 -24.58 -2.16 -21.44
CA ARG A 257 -24.90 -2.61 -22.80
C ARG A 257 -23.84 -2.20 -23.83
N GLU A 258 -23.06 -1.17 -23.53
CA GLU A 258 -22.10 -0.53 -24.43
C GLU A 258 -20.64 -0.77 -24.00
N LEU A 259 -20.39 -0.94 -22.70
CA LEU A 259 -19.06 -1.10 -22.11
C LEU A 259 -18.57 -2.55 -22.16
N ASP A 260 -17.24 -2.73 -22.10
CA ASP A 260 -16.64 -4.07 -22.03
C ASP A 260 -16.96 -4.73 -20.67
N SER A 261 -17.92 -5.66 -20.72
CA SER A 261 -18.34 -6.44 -19.57
C SER A 261 -17.17 -7.11 -18.83
N ALA A 262 -16.13 -7.57 -19.53
CA ALA A 262 -15.00 -8.25 -18.90
C ALA A 262 -14.17 -7.29 -18.03
N THR A 263 -13.85 -6.11 -18.57
CA THR A 263 -13.16 -5.03 -17.85
C THR A 263 -13.98 -4.56 -16.65
N PHE A 264 -15.29 -4.39 -16.83
CA PHE A 264 -16.21 -3.99 -15.76
C PHE A 264 -16.25 -5.00 -14.60
N PHE A 265 -16.34 -6.31 -14.89
CA PHE A 265 -16.33 -7.37 -13.87
C PHE A 265 -14.97 -7.49 -13.15
N ASN A 266 -13.88 -7.14 -13.82
CA ASN A 266 -12.55 -7.09 -13.20
C ASN A 266 -12.51 -6.00 -12.12
N TYR A 267 -12.94 -4.78 -12.44
CA TYR A 267 -13.05 -3.68 -11.47
C TYR A 267 -14.05 -3.99 -10.35
N ALA A 268 -15.19 -4.61 -10.66
CA ALA A 268 -16.11 -5.08 -9.63
C ALA A 268 -15.44 -6.06 -8.64
N GLY A 269 -14.43 -6.82 -9.08
CA GLY A 269 -13.57 -7.60 -8.21
C GLY A 269 -12.66 -6.76 -7.32
N LYS A 270 -11.96 -5.78 -7.89
CA LYS A 270 -11.08 -4.84 -7.18
C LYS A 270 -11.81 -4.11 -6.05
N TYR A 271 -13.03 -3.63 -6.30
CA TYR A 271 -13.84 -2.88 -5.33
C TYR A 271 -14.81 -3.75 -4.51
N ALA A 272 -14.71 -5.08 -4.58
CA ALA A 272 -15.58 -6.03 -3.88
C ALA A 272 -17.11 -5.81 -4.14
N LYS A 273 -17.47 -5.42 -5.37
CA LYS A 273 -18.86 -5.17 -5.82
C LYS A 273 -19.42 -6.23 -6.77
N LYS A 274 -18.76 -7.39 -6.94
CA LYS A 274 -19.21 -8.45 -7.87
C LYS A 274 -20.69 -8.86 -7.70
N THR A 275 -21.20 -8.95 -6.47
CA THR A 275 -22.61 -9.32 -6.22
C THR A 275 -23.57 -8.24 -6.71
N ALA A 276 -23.28 -6.98 -6.39
CA ALA A 276 -24.12 -5.85 -6.81
C ALA A 276 -24.24 -5.76 -8.34
N ILE A 277 -23.16 -6.03 -9.07
CA ILE A 277 -23.19 -6.02 -10.54
C ILE A 277 -23.96 -7.21 -11.11
N LYS A 278 -23.83 -8.41 -10.52
CA LYS A 278 -24.62 -9.57 -10.94
C LYS A 278 -26.13 -9.32 -10.85
N ASP A 279 -26.57 -8.55 -9.86
CA ASP A 279 -27.99 -8.22 -9.69
C ASP A 279 -28.48 -7.19 -10.72
N LEU A 280 -27.58 -6.33 -11.22
CA LEU A 280 -27.89 -5.33 -12.25
C LEU A 280 -27.96 -5.94 -13.66
N VAL A 281 -27.15 -6.97 -13.96
CA VAL A 281 -27.14 -7.66 -15.27
C VAL A 281 -28.33 -8.62 -15.45
N LYS A 282 -28.98 -9.05 -14.36
CA LYS A 282 -30.11 -9.99 -14.39
C LYS A 282 -31.48 -9.33 -14.63
N LYS A 283 -31.55 -8.01 -14.74
CA LYS A 283 -32.76 -7.24 -15.02
C LYS A 283 -32.71 -6.70 -16.44
#